data_AF-A0A924RP95-F1
#
_entry.id   AF-A0A924RP95-F1
#
_cell.length_a   1.000
_cell.length_b   1.000
_cell.length_c   1.000
_cell.angle_alpha   90.00
_cell.angle_beta   90.00
_cell.angle_gamma   90.00
#
_symmetry.space_group_name_H-M   'P 1'
#
loop_
_entity.id
_entity.type
_entity.pdbx_description
1 polymer ?
#
loop_
_entity_poly.entity_id
_entity_poly.type
_entity_poly.pdbx_seq_one_letter_code
_entity_poly.pdbx_strand_id
1 'polypeptide(L)'
;MSKMNRRTNPTADAPLLEHLEELRTRLLLAIGFWIAGACVAWIYRGELINVLQGPLESVRDRVRVVTTALTDQLFISFSVALWGGFILALPLILHQLWMFIEPGLTREERRWAIPFILGA
;
A
#
# COMPACT_ATOMS: atom_id res chain seq x y z
N MET A 1 -38.80 48.25 -10.64
CA MET A 1 -38.61 46.82 -10.98
C MET A 1 -37.22 46.63 -11.57
N SER A 2 -36.29 46.01 -10.84
CA SER A 2 -35.18 45.21 -11.39
C SER A 2 -34.28 44.77 -10.22
N LYS A 3 -34.61 43.63 -9.61
CA LYS A 3 -33.67 42.94 -8.73
C LYS A 3 -32.88 41.97 -9.60
N MET A 4 -31.70 42.41 -10.00
CA MET A 4 -30.71 41.63 -10.73
C MET A 4 -30.19 40.52 -9.82
N ASN A 5 -30.72 39.31 -10.00
CA ASN A 5 -30.35 38.12 -9.26
C ASN A 5 -29.02 37.57 -9.81
N ARG A 6 -27.90 37.89 -9.15
CA ARG A 6 -26.61 37.25 -9.39
C ARG A 6 -26.71 35.78 -8.98
N ARG A 7 -26.84 34.88 -9.96
CA ARG A 7 -26.60 33.46 -9.77
C ARG A 7 -25.08 33.26 -9.61
N THR A 8 -24.61 33.17 -8.37
CA THR A 8 -23.32 32.54 -8.07
C THR A 8 -23.49 31.04 -8.31
N ASN A 9 -22.93 30.51 -9.40
CA ASN A 9 -22.88 29.07 -9.66
C ASN A 9 -21.89 28.43 -8.67
N PRO A 10 -22.31 27.55 -7.74
CA PRO A 10 -21.41 26.85 -6.81
C PRO A 10 -21.00 25.45 -7.33
N THR A 11 -21.06 25.19 -8.64
CA THR A 11 -21.12 23.81 -9.17
C THR A 11 -19.81 23.20 -9.69
N ALA A 12 -18.65 23.80 -9.45
CA ALA A 12 -17.36 23.22 -9.88
C ALA A 12 -16.47 22.76 -8.71
N ASP A 13 -16.56 23.40 -7.54
CA ASP A 13 -15.67 23.10 -6.40
C ASP A 13 -16.18 21.94 -5.53
N ALA A 14 -17.49 21.71 -5.49
CA ALA A 14 -18.10 20.60 -4.76
C ALA A 14 -17.66 19.19 -5.23
N PRO A 15 -17.62 18.86 -6.54
CA PRO A 15 -17.24 17.51 -6.98
C PRO A 15 -15.75 17.19 -6.78
N LEU A 16 -14.86 18.18 -6.78
CA LEU A 16 -13.43 17.97 -6.55
C LEU A 16 -13.12 17.70 -5.07
N LEU A 17 -13.79 18.42 -4.18
CA LEU A 17 -13.67 18.20 -2.74
C LEU A 17 -14.21 16.83 -2.33
N GLU A 18 -15.34 16.40 -2.92
CA GLU A 18 -15.96 15.09 -2.68
C GLU A 18 -15.05 13.94 -3.16
N HIS A 19 -14.39 14.10 -4.31
CA HIS A 19 -13.44 13.12 -4.82
C HIS A 19 -12.14 13.02 -3.99
N LEU A 20 -11.63 14.14 -3.47
CA LEU A 20 -10.46 14.17 -2.58
C LEU A 20 -10.77 13.56 -1.21
N GLU A 21 -12.00 13.72 -0.71
CA GLU A 21 -12.44 13.12 0.54
C GLU A 21 -12.52 11.58 0.44
N GLU A 22 -12.94 11.09 -0.72
CA GLU A 22 -12.92 9.66 -1.04
C GLU A 22 -11.48 9.10 -1.12
N LEU A 23 -10.54 9.84 -1.74
CA LEU A 23 -9.12 9.48 -1.78
C LEU A 23 -8.54 9.35 -0.36
N ARG A 24 -8.79 10.34 0.51
CA ARG A 24 -8.27 10.34 1.88
C ARG A 24 -8.74 9.12 2.66
N THR A 25 -10.03 8.80 2.59
CA THR A 25 -10.62 7.69 3.34
C THR A 25 -10.03 6.36 2.90
N ARG A 26 -9.83 6.19 1.58
CA ARG A 26 -9.25 4.96 1.00
C ARG A 26 -7.76 4.84 1.28
N LEU A 27 -7.03 5.96 1.27
CA LEU A 27 -5.62 5.99 1.67
C LEU A 27 -5.45 5.57 3.14
N LEU A 28 -6.30 6.07 4.04
CA LEU A 28 -6.28 5.68 5.45
C LEU A 28 -6.56 4.18 5.64
N LEU A 29 -7.51 3.62 4.88
CA LEU A 29 -7.77 2.17 4.89
C LEU A 29 -6.59 1.35 4.36
N ALA A 30 -5.96 1.79 3.25
CA ALA A 30 -4.78 1.12 2.69
C ALA A 30 -3.60 1.12 3.67
N ILE A 31 -3.37 2.24 4.37
CA ILE A 31 -2.39 2.32 5.46
C ILE A 31 -2.76 1.36 6.59
N GLY A 32 -4.04 1.26 6.94
CA GLY A 32 -4.53 0.29 7.93
C GLY A 32 -4.22 -1.16 7.55
N PHE A 33 -4.49 -1.55 6.29
CA PHE A 33 -4.14 -2.88 5.79
C PHE A 33 -2.63 -3.14 5.77
N TRP A 34 -1.83 -2.13 5.41
CA TRP A 34 -0.38 -2.23 5.46
C TRP A 34 0.15 -2.45 6.88
N ILE A 35 -0.36 -1.69 7.87
CA ILE A 35 0.00 -1.87 9.27
C ILE A 35 -0.40 -3.26 9.77
N ALA A 36 -1.60 -3.73 9.41
CA ALA A 36 -2.04 -5.08 9.74
C ALA A 36 -1.10 -6.15 9.13
N GLY A 37 -0.72 -5.99 7.85
CA GLY A 37 0.26 -6.84 7.17
C GLY A 37 1.63 -6.81 7.85
N ALA A 38 2.10 -5.63 8.28
CA ALA A 38 3.36 -5.46 9.01
C ALA A 38 3.33 -6.15 10.38
N CYS A 39 2.21 -6.09 11.11
CA CYS A 39 2.03 -6.84 12.35
C CYS A 39 2.11 -8.35 12.14
N VAL A 40 1.50 -8.86 11.05
CA VAL A 40 1.58 -10.29 10.68
C VAL A 40 3.03 -10.65 10.33
N ALA A 41 3.69 -9.87 9.47
CA ALA A 41 5.08 -10.10 9.09
C ALA A 41 6.06 -10.03 10.28
N TRP A 42 5.78 -9.22 11.31
CA TRP A 42 6.55 -9.17 12.54
C TRP A 42 6.50 -10.48 13.34
N ILE A 43 5.33 -11.14 13.37
CA ILE A 43 5.16 -12.47 13.99
C ILE A 43 6.02 -13.50 13.24
N TYR A 44 6.00 -13.46 11.91
CA TYR A 44 6.74 -14.39 11.03
C TYR A 44 8.18 -13.93 10.70
N ARG A 45 8.72 -12.92 11.38
CA ARG A 45 10.04 -12.32 11.06
C ARG A 45 11.18 -13.34 11.00
N GLY A 46 11.13 -14.39 11.82
CA GLY A 46 12.15 -15.43 11.86
C GLY A 46 12.22 -16.23 10.55
N GLU A 47 11.07 -16.56 9.97
CA GLU A 47 11.01 -17.27 8.68
C GLU A 47 11.42 -16.37 7.52
N LEU A 48 10.96 -15.11 7.51
CA LEU A 48 11.37 -14.13 6.50
C LEU A 48 12.89 -13.92 6.48
N ILE A 49 13.51 -13.81 7.66
CA ILE A 49 14.97 -13.68 7.79
C ILE A 49 15.68 -14.95 7.30
N ASN A 50 15.15 -16.14 7.58
CA ASN A 50 15.73 -17.39 7.09
C ASN A 50 15.65 -17.50 5.55
N VAL A 51 14.54 -17.10 4.93
CA VAL A 51 14.38 -17.04 3.47
C VAL A 51 15.41 -16.08 2.85
N LEU A 52 15.65 -14.93 3.50
CA LEU A 52 16.67 -13.97 3.07
C LEU A 52 18.11 -14.49 3.26
N GLN A 53 18.36 -15.34 4.27
CA GLN A 53 19.68 -15.92 4.53
C GLN A 53 20.01 -17.13 3.65
N GLY A 54 19.02 -17.83 3.08
CA GLY A 54 19.23 -18.94 2.14
C GLY A 54 20.21 -18.64 0.99
N PRO A 55 20.07 -17.53 0.23
CA PRO A 55 21.02 -17.18 -0.81
C PRO A 55 22.40 -16.72 -0.29
N LEU A 56 22.48 -16.23 0.95
CA LEU A 56 23.72 -15.78 1.59
C LEU A 56 24.63 -16.95 2.01
N GLU A 57 24.09 -18.16 2.21
CA GLU A 57 24.89 -19.36 2.51
C GLU A 57 25.86 -19.70 1.37
N SER A 58 25.48 -19.42 0.11
CA SER A 58 26.32 -19.68 -1.06
C SER A 58 27.54 -18.74 -1.19
N VAL A 59 27.56 -17.61 -0.46
CA VAL A 59 28.61 -16.58 -0.50
C VAL A 59 29.29 -16.38 0.86
N ARG A 60 28.98 -17.25 1.84
CA ARG A 60 29.40 -17.14 3.23
C ARG A 60 30.92 -17.18 3.42
N ASP A 61 31.65 -17.72 2.45
CA ASP A 61 33.13 -17.72 2.42
C ASP A 61 33.76 -16.36 2.09
N ARG A 62 33.01 -15.39 1.55
CA ARG A 62 33.52 -14.03 1.22
C ARG A 62 32.94 -12.92 2.08
N VAL A 63 31.78 -13.13 2.71
CA VAL A 63 31.10 -12.11 3.52
C VAL A 63 30.69 -12.72 4.85
N ARG A 64 31.47 -12.42 5.90
CA ARG A 64 31.03 -12.64 7.28
C ARG A 64 29.88 -11.66 7.56
N VAL A 65 28.68 -12.18 7.78
CA VAL A 65 27.56 -11.42 8.35
C VAL A 65 27.90 -11.15 9.82
N VAL A 66 28.69 -10.12 10.07
CA VAL A 66 29.01 -9.67 11.43
C VAL A 66 27.90 -8.71 11.84
N THR A 67 26.88 -9.24 12.50
CA THR A 67 25.88 -8.45 13.23
C THR A 67 26.58 -7.81 14.42
N THR A 68 27.28 -6.70 14.19
CA THR A 68 28.26 -6.13 15.14
C THR A 68 27.57 -5.30 16.24
N ALA A 69 26.27 -5.05 16.15
CA ALA A 69 25.49 -4.32 17.14
C ALA A 69 24.04 -4.82 17.24
N LEU A 70 23.46 -4.76 18.45
CA LEU A 70 22.04 -5.03 18.70
C LEU A 70 21.13 -4.12 17.85
N THR A 71 21.60 -2.91 17.56
CA THR A 71 20.94 -1.92 16.69
C THR A 71 20.74 -2.45 15.28
N ASP A 72 21.74 -3.12 14.70
CA ASP A 72 21.65 -3.66 13.33
C ASP A 72 20.59 -4.75 13.23
N GLN A 73 20.55 -5.64 14.21
CA GLN A 73 19.57 -6.73 14.24
C GLN A 73 18.12 -6.20 14.38
N LEU A 74 17.93 -5.11 15.13
CA LEU A 74 16.65 -4.44 15.23
C LEU A 74 16.27 -3.77 13.91
N PHE A 75 17.18 -3.05 13.25
CA PHE A 75 16.92 -2.40 11.96
C PHE A 75 16.56 -3.40 10.86
N ILE A 76 17.26 -4.54 10.81
CA ILE A 76 16.95 -5.63 9.86
C ILE A 76 15.56 -6.19 10.15
N SER A 77 15.26 -6.53 11.41
CA SER A 77 13.96 -7.08 11.79
C SER A 77 12.81 -6.13 11.45
N PHE A 78 13.01 -4.82 11.69
CA PHE A 78 12.01 -3.80 11.39
C PHE A 78 11.81 -3.62 9.89
N SER A 79 12.89 -3.55 9.12
CA SER A 79 12.84 -3.45 7.66
C SER A 79 12.15 -4.65 7.04
N VAL A 80 12.49 -5.87 7.50
CA VAL A 80 11.87 -7.11 7.04
C VAL A 80 10.38 -7.15 7.36
N ALA A 81 9.96 -6.73 8.55
CA ALA A 81 8.55 -6.68 8.91
C ALA A 81 7.78 -5.65 8.07
N LEU A 82 8.35 -4.48 7.80
CA LEU A 82 7.72 -3.44 6.97
C LEU A 82 7.57 -3.90 5.52
N TRP A 83 8.65 -4.41 4.91
CA TRP A 83 8.66 -4.84 3.52
C TRP A 83 7.90 -6.15 3.32
N GLY A 84 8.08 -7.13 4.20
CA GLY A 84 7.31 -8.37 4.20
C GLY A 84 5.83 -8.12 4.40
N GLY A 85 5.48 -7.22 5.33
CA GLY A 85 4.10 -6.80 5.57
C GLY A 85 3.51 -6.04 4.40
N PHE A 86 4.31 -5.22 3.71
CA PHE A 86 3.90 -4.55 2.48
C PHE A 86 3.58 -5.54 1.37
N ILE A 87 4.42 -6.56 1.16
CA ILE A 87 4.19 -7.61 0.16
C ILE A 87 2.91 -8.40 0.48
N LEU A 88 2.68 -8.74 1.75
CA LEU A 88 1.46 -9.44 2.18
C LEU A 88 0.20 -8.56 2.04
N ALA A 89 0.32 -7.27 2.31
CA ALA A 89 -0.78 -6.31 2.18
C ALA A 89 -0.99 -5.82 0.74
N LEU A 90 -0.07 -6.10 -0.17
CA LEU A 90 -0.07 -5.67 -1.56
C LEU A 90 -1.39 -5.94 -2.30
N PRO A 91 -2.00 -7.14 -2.24
CA PRO A 91 -3.30 -7.38 -2.88
C PRO A 91 -4.43 -6.50 -2.33
N LEU A 92 -4.43 -6.24 -1.01
CA LEU A 92 -5.42 -5.38 -0.36
C LEU A 92 -5.19 -3.90 -0.71
N ILE A 93 -3.94 -3.45 -0.69
CA ILE A 93 -3.56 -2.07 -1.06
C ILE A 93 -3.91 -1.82 -2.53
N LEU A 94 -3.61 -2.76 -3.43
CA LEU A 94 -3.98 -2.70 -4.84
C LEU A 94 -5.49 -2.65 -5.02
N HIS A 95 -6.26 -3.44 -4.27
CA HIS A 95 -7.72 -3.39 -4.32
C HIS A 95 -8.26 -1.99 -3.95
N GLN A 96 -7.73 -1.39 -2.87
CA GLN A 96 -8.14 -0.05 -2.45
C GLN A 96 -7.72 1.05 -3.44
N LEU A 97 -6.53 0.92 -4.02
CA LEU A 97 -6.04 1.81 -5.07
C LEU A 97 -6.89 1.68 -6.34
N TRP A 98 -7.24 0.44 -6.73
CA TRP A 98 -8.07 0.16 -7.89
C TRP A 98 -9.45 0.77 -7.75
N MET A 99 -10.07 0.58 -6.58
CA MET A 99 -11.37 1.18 -6.30
C MET A 99 -11.32 2.69 -6.55
N PHE A 100 -10.21 3.37 -6.18
CA PHE A 100 -10.03 4.82 -6.36
C PHE A 100 -9.87 5.22 -7.83
N ILE A 101 -9.23 4.37 -8.65
CA ILE A 101 -9.06 4.60 -10.08
C ILE A 101 -10.38 4.38 -10.85
N GLU A 102 -11.20 3.42 -10.43
CA GLU A 102 -12.48 3.06 -11.07
C GLU A 102 -13.43 4.26 -11.35
N PRO A 103 -13.72 5.19 -10.42
CA PRO A 103 -14.58 6.34 -10.70
C PRO A 103 -14.00 7.30 -11.76
N GLY A 104 -12.68 7.26 -12.02
CA GLY A 104 -12.02 8.00 -13.09
C GLY A 104 -11.91 7.25 -14.42
N LEU A 105 -12.27 5.96 -14.46
CA LEU A 105 -12.11 5.09 -15.62
C LEU A 105 -13.46 4.79 -16.30
N THR A 106 -13.51 4.81 -17.63
CA THR A 106 -14.75 4.56 -18.37
C THR A 106 -15.22 3.11 -18.21
N ARG A 107 -16.54 2.89 -18.19
CA ARG A 107 -17.21 1.60 -17.87
C ARG A 107 -16.71 0.39 -18.67
N GLU A 108 -16.09 0.60 -19.83
CA GLU A 108 -15.58 -0.46 -20.71
C GLU A 108 -14.23 -1.04 -20.25
N GLU A 109 -13.40 -0.27 -19.52
CA GLU A 109 -12.09 -0.74 -19.02
C GLU A 109 -12.22 -1.52 -17.70
N ARG A 110 -13.30 -1.31 -16.94
CA ARG A 110 -13.61 -2.02 -15.68
C ARG A 110 -13.61 -3.54 -15.81
N ARG A 111 -13.93 -4.07 -17.00
CA ARG A 111 -14.04 -5.50 -17.29
C ARG A 111 -12.70 -6.21 -17.50
N TRP A 112 -11.64 -5.48 -17.83
CA TRP A 112 -10.29 -6.03 -18.00
C TRP A 112 -9.49 -6.07 -16.69
N ALA A 113 -10.00 -5.47 -15.62
CA ALA A 113 -9.32 -5.36 -14.33
C ALA A 113 -9.54 -6.54 -13.38
N ILE A 114 -10.68 -7.23 -13.52
CA ILE A 114 -11.03 -8.42 -12.73
C ILE A 114 -9.93 -9.51 -12.81
N PRO A 115 -9.36 -9.84 -13.98
CA PRO A 115 -8.26 -10.81 -14.03
C PRO A 115 -6.93 -10.30 -13.43
N PHE A 116 -6.75 -8.99 -13.24
CA PHE A 116 -5.52 -8.43 -12.64
C PHE A 116 -5.51 -8.55 -11.10
N ILE A 117 -6.68 -8.49 -10.46
CA ILE A 117 -6.83 -8.65 -8.99
C ILE A 117 -6.77 -10.13 -8.58
N LEU A 118 -7.25 -11.04 -9.42
CA LEU A 118 -7.21 -12.49 -9.17
C LEU A 118 -5.88 -13.15 -9.59
N GLY A 119 -5.06 -12.47 -10.40
CA GLY A 119 -3.78 -12.97 -10.90
C GLY A 119 -2.54 -12.49 -10.14
N ALA A 120 -2.68 -11.54 -9.21
CA ALA A 120 -1.64 -11.04 -8.31
C ALA A 120 -1.75 -11.69 -6.92
#